data_AF-A0A7K1SJ99-F1
#
_entry.id   AF-A0A7K1SJ99-F1
#
_cell.length_a   1.000
_cell.length_b   1.000
_cell.length_c   1.000
_cell.angle_alpha   90.00
_cell.angle_beta   90.00
_cell.angle_gamma   90.00
#
_symmetry.space_group_name_H-M   'P 1'
#
loop_
_entity.id
_entity.type
_entity.pdbx_description
1 polymer ?
#
loop_
_entity_poly.entity_id
_entity_poly.type
_entity_poly.pdbx_seq_one_letter_code
_entity_poly.pdbx_strand_id
1 'polypeptide(L)'
;MRTHKPEVPFKVDEPIETGQESTTLSYVLYMEDGNCQEFFLNSEGTLKPITDESFGSPFIATTVFQVYSQLSNLRMQYSSSCRFFALEYSEFEVRRMKSIFT
;
A
#
# COMPACT_ATOMS: atom_id res chain seq x y z
N MET A 1 52.09 -22.99 -31.97
CA MET A 1 51.97 -23.83 -30.76
C MET A 1 50.53 -23.79 -30.32
N ARG A 2 49.84 -24.94 -30.32
CA ARG A 2 48.43 -25.08 -29.93
C ARG A 2 48.36 -25.21 -28.41
N THR A 3 47.68 -24.30 -27.74
CA THR A 3 47.28 -24.47 -26.33
C THR A 3 45.80 -24.78 -26.29
N HIS A 4 45.48 -26.06 -26.09
CA HIS A 4 44.16 -26.54 -25.71
C HIS A 4 43.75 -25.88 -24.39
N LYS A 5 42.58 -25.25 -24.36
CA LYS A 5 41.90 -24.84 -23.12
C LYS A 5 40.76 -25.84 -22.90
N PRO A 6 40.64 -26.47 -21.72
CA PRO A 6 39.61 -27.47 -21.47
C PRO A 6 38.22 -26.81 -21.35
N GLU A 7 37.25 -27.37 -22.07
CA GLU A 7 35.83 -27.08 -21.92
C GLU A 7 35.34 -27.72 -20.61
N VAL A 8 35.00 -26.90 -19.62
CA VAL A 8 34.37 -27.36 -18.38
C VAL A 8 32.87 -27.47 -18.66
N PRO A 9 32.22 -28.65 -18.47
CA PRO A 9 30.79 -28.77 -18.66
C PRO A 9 30.07 -27.95 -17.59
N PHE A 10 29.36 -26.90 -18.02
CA PHE A 10 28.39 -26.19 -17.19
C PHE A 10 27.33 -27.20 -16.76
N LYS A 11 27.40 -27.62 -15.49
CA LYS A 11 26.28 -28.30 -14.85
C LYS A 11 25.16 -27.27 -14.70
N VAL A 12 23.98 -27.64 -15.18
CA VAL A 12 22.75 -26.90 -14.98
C VAL A 12 22.40 -27.02 -13.51
N ASP A 13 22.72 -25.98 -12.73
CA ASP A 13 22.19 -25.85 -11.39
C ASP A 13 20.67 -25.70 -11.48
N GLU A 14 19.98 -26.55 -10.73
CA GLU A 14 18.54 -26.65 -10.59
C GLU A 14 17.92 -25.27 -10.27
N PRO A 15 16.70 -24.96 -10.76
CA PRO A 15 16.04 -23.73 -10.37
C PRO A 15 15.80 -23.76 -8.87
N ILE A 16 16.50 -22.87 -8.15
CA ILE A 16 16.21 -22.56 -6.76
C ILE A 16 14.80 -21.99 -6.76
N GLU A 17 13.81 -22.80 -6.37
CA GLU A 17 12.49 -22.33 -5.97
C GLU A 17 12.67 -21.48 -4.71
N THR A 18 13.04 -20.21 -4.90
CA THR A 18 12.87 -19.21 -3.86
C THR A 18 11.37 -19.06 -3.69
N GLY A 19 10.82 -19.75 -2.68
CA GLY A 19 9.55 -19.44 -2.07
C GLY A 19 9.62 -18.03 -1.47
N GLN A 20 9.62 -17.02 -2.33
CA GLN A 20 9.22 -15.68 -1.95
C GLN A 20 7.73 -15.78 -1.71
N GLU A 21 7.35 -16.04 -0.46
CA GLU A 21 6.06 -15.61 0.05
C GLU A 21 6.00 -14.11 -0.21
N SER A 22 5.46 -13.74 -1.37
CA SER A 22 5.25 -12.36 -1.77
C SER A 22 4.09 -11.87 -0.92
N THR A 23 4.38 -11.58 0.36
CA THR A 23 3.49 -10.83 1.24
C THR A 23 3.22 -9.52 0.52
N THR A 24 2.11 -9.50 -0.21
CA THR A 24 1.76 -8.40 -1.09
C THR A 24 1.26 -7.29 -0.15
N LEU A 25 2.18 -6.39 0.22
CA LEU A 25 1.86 -5.26 1.09
C LEU A 25 0.73 -4.46 0.45
N SER A 26 -0.34 -4.30 1.23
CA SER A 26 -1.56 -3.63 0.81
C SER A 26 -1.72 -2.36 1.62
N TYR A 27 -2.05 -1.27 0.95
CA TYR A 27 -2.12 0.06 1.53
C TYR A 27 -3.51 0.66 1.37
N VAL A 28 -3.91 1.47 2.35
CA VAL A 28 -5.11 2.30 2.33
C VAL A 28 -4.68 3.76 2.29
N LEU A 29 -5.33 4.55 1.44
CA LEU A 29 -5.09 5.99 1.44
C LEU A 29 -5.82 6.66 2.59
N TYR A 30 -5.09 7.50 3.31
CA TYR A 30 -5.50 8.07 4.57
C TYR A 30 -5.31 9.59 4.58
N MET A 31 -6.20 10.28 5.28
CA MET A 31 -6.18 11.73 5.47
C MET A 31 -6.39 12.09 6.93
N GLU A 32 -5.56 13.00 7.43
CA GLU A 32 -5.76 13.68 8.71
C GLU A 32 -6.04 15.16 8.43
N ASP A 33 -7.15 15.69 8.93
CA ASP A 33 -7.51 17.10 8.76
C ASP A 33 -6.77 18.00 9.78
N GLY A 34 -6.99 19.32 9.68
CA GLY A 34 -6.37 20.28 10.61
C GLY A 34 -6.86 20.18 12.07
N ASN A 35 -7.90 19.37 12.34
CA ASN A 35 -8.47 19.13 13.66
C ASN A 35 -8.13 17.73 14.19
N CYS A 36 -7.16 17.04 13.57
CA CYS A 36 -6.79 15.66 13.88
C CYS A 36 -7.94 14.65 13.68
N GLN A 37 -8.93 14.97 12.85
CA GLN A 37 -9.92 14.00 12.41
C GLN A 37 -9.34 13.13 11.30
N GLU A 38 -9.60 11.84 11.42
CA GLU A 38 -9.05 10.81 10.55
C GLU A 38 -10.06 10.30 9.53
N PHE A 39 -9.62 10.17 8.29
CA PHE A 39 -10.41 9.75 7.14
C PHE A 39 -9.64 8.74 6.29
N PHE A 40 -10.38 7.87 5.60
CA PHE A 40 -9.82 6.95 4.61
C PHE A 40 -10.53 7.10 3.27
N LEU A 41 -9.83 6.77 2.18
CA LEU A 41 -10.43 6.72 0.85
C LEU A 41 -11.19 5.40 0.68
N ASN A 42 -12.49 5.48 0.36
CA ASN A 42 -13.28 4.29 0.05
C ASN A 42 -13.10 3.86 -1.42
N SER A 43 -13.61 2.67 -1.77
CA SER A 43 -13.55 2.10 -3.12
C SER A 43 -14.26 2.93 -4.19
N GLU A 44 -15.13 3.86 -3.79
CA GLU A 44 -15.82 4.81 -4.67
C GLU A 44 -15.01 6.09 -4.91
N GLY A 45 -13.82 6.22 -4.32
CA GLY A 45 -12.96 7.40 -4.45
C GLY A 45 -13.38 8.58 -3.58
N THR A 46 -14.17 8.35 -2.53
CA THR A 46 -14.63 9.36 -1.58
C THR A 46 -13.93 9.20 -0.23
N LEU A 47 -13.56 10.30 0.41
CA LEU A 47 -13.04 10.27 1.78
C LEU A 47 -14.19 10.05 2.78
N LYS A 48 -14.02 9.06 3.66
CA LYS A 48 -14.96 8.71 4.71
C LYS A 48 -14.28 8.80 6.07
N PRO A 49 -14.97 9.30 7.11
CA PRO A 49 -14.43 9.28 8.48
C PRO A 49 -14.11 7.83 8.89
N ILE A 50 -13.03 7.62 9.63
CA ILE A 50 -12.71 6.27 10.12
C ILE A 50 -13.77 5.74 11.11
N THR A 51 -14.51 6.64 11.75
CA THR A 51 -15.62 6.34 12.66
C THR A 51 -16.94 6.06 11.96
N ASP A 52 -17.02 6.19 10.63
CA ASP A 52 -18.26 5.95 9.88
C ASP A 52 -18.61 4.45 9.88
N GLU A 53 -19.67 4.10 10.61
CA GLU A 53 -20.21 2.73 10.70
C GLU A 53 -20.90 2.28 9.40
N SER A 54 -21.10 3.17 8.41
CA SER A 54 -21.84 2.86 7.17
C SER A 54 -21.02 2.09 6.11
N PHE A 55 -19.95 1.40 6.54
CA PHE A 55 -19.12 0.45 5.78
C PHE A 55 -18.94 0.77 4.29
N GLY A 56 -18.19 1.83 3.98
CA GLY A 56 -17.49 1.87 2.69
C GLY A 56 -16.29 0.92 2.74
N SER A 57 -16.16 0.02 1.76
CA SER A 57 -14.91 -0.75 1.60
C SER A 57 -13.76 0.20 1.33
N PRO A 58 -12.62 0.09 2.03
CA PRO A 58 -11.46 0.93 1.75
C PRO A 58 -10.94 0.67 0.34
N PHE A 59 -10.44 1.70 -0.32
CA PHE A 59 -9.65 1.54 -1.53
C PHE A 59 -8.31 0.91 -1.18
N ILE A 60 -8.02 -0.26 -1.76
CA ILE A 60 -6.78 -0.99 -1.54
C ILE A 60 -5.81 -0.71 -2.69
N ALA A 61 -4.66 -0.12 -2.36
CA ALA A 61 -3.54 0.04 -3.26
C ALA A 61 -2.50 -1.05 -2.97
N THR A 62 -2.17 -1.87 -3.97
CA THR A 62 -1.13 -2.91 -3.86
C THR A 62 0.20 -2.48 -4.48
N THR A 63 0.21 -1.30 -5.11
CA THR A 63 1.41 -0.75 -5.75
C THR A 63 1.66 0.68 -5.32
N VAL A 64 2.94 1.02 -5.21
CA VAL A 64 3.40 2.38 -4.87
C VAL A 64 2.91 3.41 -5.91
N PHE A 65 2.79 3.01 -7.18
CA PHE A 65 2.26 3.88 -8.23
C PHE A 65 0.78 4.28 -8.00
N GLN A 66 -0.07 3.31 -7.61
CA GLN A 66 -1.47 3.60 -7.28
C GLN A 66 -1.57 4.57 -6.10
N VAL A 67 -0.74 4.37 -5.07
CA VAL A 67 -0.66 5.27 -3.92
C VAL A 67 -0.32 6.70 -4.36
N TYR A 68 0.77 6.89 -5.10
CA TYR A 68 1.19 8.23 -5.52
C TYR A 68 0.16 8.92 -6.42
N SER A 69 -0.42 8.19 -7.37
CA SER A 69 -1.44 8.72 -8.27
C SER A 69 -2.64 9.26 -7.50
N GLN A 70 -3.17 8.47 -6.56
CA GLN A 70 -4.34 8.87 -5.77
C GLN A 70 -3.99 9.98 -4.75
N LEU A 71 -2.84 9.93 -4.10
CA LEU A 71 -2.39 11.02 -3.22
C LEU A 71 -2.25 12.34 -3.97
N SER A 72 -1.74 12.32 -5.20
CA SER A 72 -1.62 13.53 -6.03
C SER A 72 -3.00 14.11 -6.35
N ASN A 73 -3.98 13.26 -6.69
CA ASN A 73 -5.34 13.71 -6.95
C ASN A 73 -6.00 14.33 -5.72
N LEU A 74 -5.83 13.71 -4.55
CA LEU A 74 -6.37 14.24 -3.29
C LEU A 74 -5.71 15.57 -2.91
N ARG A 75 -4.39 15.69 -3.01
CA ARG A 75 -3.69 16.94 -2.68
C ARG A 75 -4.09 18.14 -3.56
N MET A 76 -4.61 17.90 -4.77
CA MET A 76 -5.15 18.97 -5.62
C MET A 76 -6.56 19.42 -5.20
N GLN A 77 -7.32 18.56 -4.54
CA GLN A 77 -8.73 18.80 -4.19
C GLN A 77 -8.92 19.39 -2.80
N TYR A 78 -8.00 19.12 -1.88
CA TYR A 78 -8.13 19.48 -0.47
C TYR A 78 -7.11 20.53 -0.02
N SER A 79 -7.42 21.22 1.07
CA SER A 79 -6.56 22.24 1.67
C SER A 79 -5.19 21.69 2.05
N SER A 80 -4.16 22.55 2.01
CA SER A 80 -2.81 22.23 2.47
C SER A 80 -2.72 21.94 3.97
N SER A 81 -3.77 22.25 4.74
CA SER A 81 -3.89 21.86 6.15
C SER A 81 -4.16 20.36 6.34
N CYS A 82 -4.61 19.65 5.31
CA CYS A 82 -4.84 18.21 5.35
C CYS A 82 -3.53 17.45 5.05
N ARG A 83 -3.26 16.41 5.82
CA ARG A 83 -2.12 15.51 5.61
C ARG A 83 -2.60 14.23 4.96
N PHE A 84 -1.98 13.89 3.84
CA PHE A 84 -2.30 12.68 3.08
C PHE A 84 -1.13 11.71 3.07
N PHE A 85 -1.39 10.46 3.45
CA PHE A 85 -0.41 9.38 3.51
C PHE A 85 -1.04 8.03 3.18
N ALA A 86 -0.21 7.03 2.91
CA ALA A 86 -0.63 5.64 2.81
C ALA A 86 -0.40 4.94 4.14
N LEU A 87 -1.40 4.20 4.57
CA LEU A 87 -1.36 3.38 5.77
C LEU A 87 -1.31 1.92 5.35
N GLU A 88 -0.56 1.08 6.05
CA GLU A 88 -0.66 -0.36 5.83
C GLU A 88 -2.08 -0.83 6.20
N TYR A 89 -2.63 -1.78 5.43
CA TYR A 89 -3.98 -2.28 5.66
C TYR A 89 -4.15 -2.86 7.08
N SER A 90 -3.12 -3.53 7.60
CA SER A 90 -3.14 -4.05 8.97
C SER A 90 -3.28 -2.94 10.02
N GLU A 91 -2.54 -1.84 9.86
CA GLU A 91 -2.60 -0.69 10.76
C GLU A 91 -3.94 0.04 10.64
N PHE A 92 -4.48 0.16 9.42
CA PHE A 92 -5.81 0.71 9.17
C PHE A 92 -6.88 -0.03 9.98
N GLU A 93 -6.90 -1.36 9.94
CA GLU A 93 -7.87 -2.16 10.67
C GLU A 93 -7.74 -1.97 12.20
N VAL A 94 -6.51 -1.87 12.71
CA VAL A 94 -6.27 -1.59 14.14
C VAL A 94 -6.81 -0.22 14.54
N ARG A 95 -6.52 0.84 13.76
CA ARG A 95 -7.03 2.19 14.02
C ARG A 95 -8.55 2.23 13.95
N ARG A 96 -9.13 1.51 12.98
CA ARG A 96 -10.56 1.43 12.77
C ARG A 96 -11.27 0.79 13.95
N MET A 97 -10.78 -0.34 14.43
CA MET A 97 -11.31 -0.99 15.62
C MET A 97 -11.25 -0.04 16.82
N LYS A 98 -10.11 0.61 17.07
CA LYS A 98 -9.99 1.55 18.20
C LYS A 98 -10.98 2.71 18.13
N SER A 99 -11.18 3.27 16.94
CA SER A 99 -12.02 4.46 16.74
C SER A 99 -13.52 4.18 16.89
N ILE A 100 -13.97 2.96 16.65
CA ILE A 100 -15.38 2.56 16.79
C ILE A 100 -15.75 2.34 18.28
N PHE A 101 -14.79 1.93 19.11
CA PHE A 101 -15.02 1.60 20.53
C PHE A 101 -14.68 2.75 21.51
N THR A 102 -14.43 3.97 21.01
CA THR A 102 -14.12 5.16 21.82
C THR A 102 -15.27 6.14 21.77
#